data_AF-A0A520TCD6-F1
#
_entry.id   AF-A0A520TCD6-F1
#
_cell.length_a   1.000
_cell.length_b   1.000
_cell.length_c   1.000
_cell.angle_alpha   90.00
_cell.angle_beta   90.00
_cell.angle_gamma   90.00
#
_symmetry.space_group_name_H-M   'P 1'
#
loop_
_entity.id
_entity.type
_entity.pdbx_description
1 polymer ?
#
loop_
_entity_poly.entity_id
_entity_poly.type
_entity_poly.pdbx_seq_one_letter_code
_entity_poly.pdbx_strand_id
1 'polypeptide(L)'
;MPKLYNAKKLGKGLKIGLRELNGAEWFADMTLDADKRTCRKINVPFLPEDERNTLLAENKAKKLFEELLLERFNETNQKINVPSWQIKFFSLSLILLWITGMLWLTLDFMDLNSFGQTQVLILHGALIIPALVSLGVLIVSHIPEGWEPTKRRKSGYLLSFIMLFLVISGFVLFYEDSFMNELSYSHSLTGLFLVPLIFWHFKKKSTS
;
A
#
# COMPACT_ATOMS: atom_id res chain seq x y z
N MET A 1 -13.77 11.50 21.01
CA MET A 1 -14.74 11.39 19.90
C MET A 1 -15.77 12.49 20.04
N PRO A 2 -16.21 13.16 18.96
CA PRO A 2 -17.20 14.23 19.09
C PRO A 2 -18.54 13.61 19.47
N LYS A 3 -19.08 14.05 20.60
CA LYS A 3 -20.37 13.62 21.13
C LYS A 3 -21.46 14.28 20.29
N LEU A 4 -22.36 13.49 19.70
CA LEU A 4 -23.59 14.06 19.15
C LEU A 4 -24.53 14.38 20.32
N TYR A 5 -25.02 15.61 20.36
CA TYR A 5 -26.07 16.05 21.27
C TYR A 5 -27.43 15.84 20.61
N ASN A 6 -28.47 15.58 21.41
CA ASN A 6 -29.83 15.31 20.93
C ASN A 6 -29.87 14.23 19.83
N ALA A 7 -29.06 13.18 20.00
CA ALA A 7 -28.83 12.19 18.96
C ALA A 7 -30.02 11.24 18.80
N LYS A 8 -30.55 11.14 17.58
CA LYS A 8 -31.55 10.15 17.18
C LYS A 8 -30.89 9.04 16.37
N LYS A 9 -31.11 7.78 16.77
CA LYS A 9 -30.61 6.61 16.04
C LYS A 9 -31.61 6.22 14.97
N LEU A 10 -31.18 6.19 13.71
CA LEU A 10 -32.04 5.85 12.56
C LEU A 10 -31.88 4.41 12.10
N GLY A 11 -30.75 3.77 12.41
CA GLY A 11 -30.47 2.40 12.00
C GLY A 11 -29.14 1.86 12.53
N LYS A 12 -28.73 0.70 12.01
CA LYS A 12 -27.41 0.14 12.31
C LYS A 12 -26.34 1.00 11.65
N GLY A 13 -25.51 1.66 12.46
CA GLY A 13 -24.43 2.51 11.96
C GLY A 13 -24.84 3.93 11.56
N LEU A 14 -26.09 4.36 11.72
CA LEU A 14 -26.52 5.72 11.38
C LEU A 14 -27.20 6.42 12.57
N LYS A 15 -26.70 7.59 12.92
CA LYS A 15 -27.29 8.51 13.91
C LYS A 15 -27.31 9.92 13.35
N ILE A 16 -28.31 10.71 13.72
CA ILE A 16 -28.34 12.15 13.44
C ILE A 16 -28.41 12.94 14.74
N GLY A 17 -27.89 14.15 14.75
CA GLY A 17 -27.97 15.03 15.92
C GLY A 17 -27.17 16.30 15.72
N LEU A 18 -26.90 16.99 16.83
CA LEU A 18 -26.09 18.20 16.86
C LEU A 18 -24.64 17.88 17.15
N ARG A 19 -23.71 18.58 16.49
CA ARG A 19 -22.28 18.50 16.80
C ARG A 19 -21.89 19.28 18.07
N GLU A 20 -22.65 20.32 18.38
CA GLU A 20 -22.45 21.22 19.52
C GLU A 20 -23.82 21.49 20.17
N LEU A 21 -23.86 21.71 21.48
CA LEU A 21 -25.11 21.91 22.24
C LEU A 21 -26.01 23.01 21.65
N ASN A 22 -25.42 24.09 21.14
CA ASN A 22 -26.11 25.23 20.54
C ASN A 22 -25.96 25.27 19.00
N GLY A 23 -25.70 24.11 18.38
CA GLY A 23 -25.55 24.03 16.94
C GLY A 23 -26.86 24.34 16.20
N ALA A 24 -26.76 24.98 15.03
CA ALA A 24 -27.93 25.37 14.25
C ALA A 24 -28.35 24.31 13.22
N GLU A 25 -27.63 23.19 13.09
CA GLU A 25 -27.74 22.29 11.94
C GLU A 25 -27.58 20.82 12.30
N TRP A 26 -28.29 19.96 11.56
CA TRP A 26 -28.19 18.51 11.68
C TRP A 26 -26.87 17.96 11.12
N PHE A 27 -26.28 17.04 11.87
CA PHE A 27 -25.13 16.22 11.48
C PHE A 27 -25.53 14.74 11.48
N ALA A 28 -25.01 13.98 10.52
CA ALA A 28 -25.11 12.53 10.45
C ALA A 28 -23.78 11.91 10.89
N ASP A 29 -23.82 11.06 11.90
CA ASP A 29 -22.72 10.19 12.31
C ASP A 29 -22.98 8.79 11.77
N MET A 30 -22.06 8.34 10.93
CA MET A 30 -22.19 7.19 10.04
C MET A 30 -21.00 6.26 10.26
N THR A 31 -21.26 5.06 10.75
CA THR A 31 -20.31 3.96 10.83
C THR A 31 -20.59 3.02 9.68
N LEU A 32 -19.74 3.03 8.63
CA LEU A 32 -19.96 2.15 7.49
C LEU A 32 -19.23 0.79 7.65
N ASP A 33 -18.16 0.72 8.46
CA ASP A 33 -17.50 -0.52 8.90
C ASP A 33 -16.72 -0.28 10.21
N ALA A 34 -15.96 -1.28 10.68
CA ALA A 34 -15.18 -1.21 11.92
C ALA A 34 -14.11 -0.10 11.88
N ASP A 35 -13.56 0.20 10.70
CA ASP A 35 -12.37 1.04 10.55
C ASP A 35 -12.66 2.45 10.01
N LYS A 36 -13.82 2.68 9.38
CA LYS A 36 -14.19 4.00 8.84
C LYS A 36 -15.62 4.40 9.23
N ARG A 37 -15.62 5.37 10.13
CA ARG A 37 -16.75 6.12 10.66
C ARG A 37 -16.54 7.59 10.30
N THR A 38 -17.60 8.27 9.90
CA THR A 38 -17.55 9.67 9.47
C THR A 38 -18.73 10.44 10.04
N CYS A 39 -18.52 11.71 10.35
CA CYS A 39 -19.58 12.62 10.77
C CYS A 39 -19.65 13.76 9.77
N ARG A 40 -20.80 13.92 9.10
CA ARG A 40 -21.01 14.91 8.03
C ARG A 40 -22.21 15.79 8.31
N LYS A 41 -22.11 17.04 7.85
CA LYS A 41 -23.20 18.02 7.89
C LYS A 41 -24.24 17.67 6.83
N ILE A 42 -25.52 17.72 7.19
CA ILE A 42 -26.65 17.33 6.30
C ILE A 42 -27.26 18.55 5.58
N ASN A 43 -26.80 19.76 5.91
CA ASN A 43 -27.33 21.03 5.39
C ASN A 43 -28.86 21.14 5.58
N VAL A 44 -29.31 20.83 6.81
CA VAL A 44 -30.69 21.02 7.27
C VAL A 44 -30.61 21.72 8.62
N PRO A 45 -31.34 22.83 8.82
CA PRO A 45 -31.35 23.52 10.11
C PRO A 45 -31.96 22.62 11.19
N PHE A 46 -31.46 22.70 12.41
CA PHE A 46 -31.91 21.88 13.54
C PHE A 46 -33.19 22.48 14.14
N LEU A 47 -34.35 21.98 13.71
CA LEU A 47 -35.67 22.36 14.23
C LEU A 47 -36.42 21.10 14.67
N PRO A 48 -36.12 20.54 15.85
CA PRO A 48 -36.65 19.24 16.28
C PRO A 48 -38.16 19.25 16.53
N GLU A 49 -38.74 20.42 16.83
CA GLU A 49 -40.18 20.61 17.03
C GLU A 49 -40.99 20.53 15.72
N ASP A 50 -40.32 20.70 14.56
CA ASP A 50 -40.97 20.55 13.24
C ASP A 50 -40.76 19.13 12.73
N GLU A 51 -41.83 18.34 12.71
CA GLU A 51 -41.81 16.97 12.18
C GLU A 51 -41.33 16.93 10.73
N ARG A 52 -41.66 17.94 9.89
CA ARG A 52 -41.22 17.99 8.49
C ARG A 52 -39.72 18.23 8.38
N ASN A 53 -39.17 19.07 9.25
CA ASN A 53 -37.73 19.31 9.33
C ASN A 53 -36.99 18.03 9.73
N THR A 54 -37.48 17.36 10.76
CA THR A 54 -36.90 16.10 11.25
C THR A 54 -36.95 15.02 10.18
N LEU A 55 -38.09 14.85 9.50
CA LEU A 55 -38.24 13.89 8.40
C LEU A 55 -37.32 14.21 7.22
N LEU A 56 -37.16 15.50 6.87
CA LEU A 56 -36.22 15.94 5.83
C LEU A 56 -34.77 15.62 6.21
N ALA A 57 -34.39 15.87 7.47
CA ALA A 57 -33.06 15.54 7.98
C ALA A 57 -32.80 14.03 7.92
N GLU A 58 -33.77 13.21 8.32
CA GLU A 58 -33.67 11.74 8.26
C GLU A 58 -33.51 11.23 6.82
N ASN A 59 -34.33 11.72 5.89
CA ASN A 59 -34.28 11.29 4.49
C ASN A 59 -32.95 11.68 3.83
N LYS A 60 -32.46 12.90 4.07
CA LYS A 60 -31.13 13.30 3.59
C LYS A 60 -30.00 12.48 4.23
N ALA A 61 -30.11 12.18 5.53
CA ALA A 61 -29.12 11.35 6.23
C ALA A 61 -29.04 9.93 5.64
N LYS A 62 -30.21 9.31 5.40
CA LYS A 62 -30.32 7.98 4.81
C LYS A 62 -29.74 7.96 3.40
N LYS A 63 -30.13 8.92 2.56
CA LYS A 63 -29.59 9.05 1.19
C LYS A 63 -28.07 9.20 1.18
N LEU A 64 -27.53 10.09 2.01
CA LEU A 64 -26.07 10.27 2.12
C LEU A 64 -25.37 9.00 2.63
N PHE A 65 -25.99 8.28 3.58
CA PHE A 65 -25.44 7.03 4.09
C PHE A 65 -25.42 5.92 3.04
N GLU A 66 -26.49 5.80 2.24
CA GLU A 66 -26.57 4.86 1.11
C GLU A 66 -25.53 5.18 0.02
N GLU A 67 -25.38 6.46 -0.34
CA GLU A 67 -24.34 6.91 -1.28
C GLU A 67 -22.94 6.51 -0.80
N LEU A 68 -22.61 6.79 0.47
CA LEU A 68 -21.31 6.43 1.05
C LEU A 68 -21.11 4.91 1.20
N LEU A 69 -22.18 4.15 1.45
CA LEU A 69 -22.13 2.69 1.47
C LEU A 69 -21.85 2.12 0.07
N LEU A 70 -22.47 2.69 -0.96
CA LEU A 70 -22.28 2.28 -2.34
C LEU A 70 -20.88 2.65 -2.85
N GLU A 71 -20.39 3.85 -2.52
CA GLU A 71 -18.99 4.24 -2.76
C GLU A 71 -18.03 3.25 -2.11
N ARG A 72 -18.24 2.92 -0.83
CA ARG A 72 -17.42 1.94 -0.10
C ARG A 72 -17.50 0.54 -0.69
N PHE A 73 -18.68 0.11 -1.12
CA PHE A 73 -18.86 -1.20 -1.77
C PHE A 73 -18.08 -1.25 -3.09
N ASN A 74 -18.14 -0.18 -3.88
CA ASN A 74 -17.38 -0.04 -5.12
C ASN A 74 -15.86 0.00 -4.85
N GLU A 75 -15.41 0.78 -3.87
CA GLU A 75 -14.01 0.80 -3.41
C GLU A 75 -13.53 -0.62 -3.06
N THR A 76 -14.35 -1.38 -2.32
CA THR A 76 -14.02 -2.74 -1.89
C THR A 76 -13.98 -3.73 -3.05
N ASN A 77 -14.91 -3.63 -4.01
CA ASN A 77 -14.94 -4.50 -5.19
C ASN A 77 -13.82 -4.19 -6.18
N GLN A 78 -13.41 -2.93 -6.29
CA GLN A 78 -12.26 -2.53 -7.11
C GLN A 78 -10.93 -2.90 -6.47
N LYS A 79 -10.92 -3.25 -5.17
CA LYS A 79 -9.71 -3.64 -4.47
C LYS A 79 -9.20 -4.98 -4.99
N ILE A 80 -8.11 -4.94 -5.74
CA ILE A 80 -7.45 -6.13 -6.27
C ILE A 80 -6.73 -6.83 -5.12
N ASN A 81 -7.32 -7.92 -4.62
CA ASN A 81 -6.67 -8.75 -3.61
C ASN A 81 -5.59 -9.62 -4.27
N VAL A 82 -4.34 -9.44 -3.86
CA VAL A 82 -3.21 -10.24 -4.31
C VAL A 82 -3.22 -11.60 -3.61
N PRO A 83 -3.32 -12.73 -4.34
CA PRO A 83 -3.17 -14.04 -3.75
C PRO A 83 -1.83 -14.17 -3.01
N SER A 84 -1.85 -14.84 -1.86
CA SER A 84 -0.65 -15.04 -1.03
C SER A 84 0.49 -15.76 -1.75
N TRP A 85 0.18 -16.58 -2.77
CA TRP A 85 1.20 -17.27 -3.56
C TRP A 85 2.03 -16.30 -4.41
N GLN A 86 1.46 -15.20 -4.90
CA GLN A 86 2.18 -14.21 -5.71
C GLN A 86 3.22 -13.47 -4.86
N ILE A 87 2.85 -13.12 -3.63
CA ILE A 87 3.78 -12.50 -2.67
C ILE A 87 4.92 -13.46 -2.33
N LYS A 88 4.62 -14.76 -2.12
CA LYS A 88 5.64 -15.80 -1.88
C LYS A 88 6.55 -15.99 -3.10
N PHE A 89 5.98 -16.02 -4.31
CA PHE A 89 6.73 -16.18 -5.55
C PHE A 89 7.67 -14.99 -5.78
N PHE A 90 7.18 -13.75 -5.62
CA PHE A 90 8.03 -12.56 -5.67
C PHE A 90 9.16 -12.61 -4.64
N SER A 91 8.83 -12.95 -3.39
CA SER A 91 9.83 -13.04 -2.32
C SER A 91 10.89 -14.09 -2.64
N LEU A 92 10.49 -15.23 -3.19
CA LEU A 92 11.42 -16.28 -3.63
C LEU A 92 12.32 -15.80 -4.77
N SER A 93 11.78 -15.12 -5.78
CA SER A 93 12.58 -14.55 -6.88
C SER A 93 13.63 -13.56 -6.37
N LEU A 94 13.27 -12.70 -5.43
CA LEU A 94 14.22 -11.75 -4.82
C LEU A 94 15.29 -12.46 -3.98
N ILE A 95 14.94 -13.50 -3.23
CA ILE A 95 15.92 -14.29 -2.48
C ILE A 95 16.89 -15.00 -3.44
N LEU A 96 16.40 -15.57 -4.54
CA LEU A 96 17.26 -16.23 -5.53
C LEU A 96 18.19 -15.22 -6.25
N LEU A 97 17.68 -14.03 -6.61
CA LEU A 97 18.51 -12.94 -7.13
C LEU A 97 19.60 -12.56 -6.12
N TRP A 98 19.24 -12.42 -4.85
CA TRP A 98 20.19 -12.08 -3.80
C TRP A 98 21.26 -13.16 -3.61
N ILE A 99 20.88 -14.45 -3.56
CA ILE A 99 21.82 -15.58 -3.43
C ILE A 99 22.77 -15.62 -4.63
N THR A 100 22.26 -15.47 -5.86
CA THR A 100 23.09 -15.49 -7.06
C THR A 100 24.02 -14.28 -7.14
N GLY A 101 23.57 -13.09 -6.72
CA GLY A 101 24.43 -11.91 -6.60
C GLY A 101 25.54 -12.08 -5.55
N MET A 102 25.21 -12.63 -4.39
CA MET A 102 26.20 -12.96 -3.35
C MET A 102 27.22 -13.98 -3.85
N LEU A 103 26.76 -15.02 -4.56
CA LEU A 103 27.64 -16.03 -5.13
C LEU A 103 28.58 -15.41 -6.17
N TRP A 104 28.06 -14.55 -7.04
CA TRP A 104 28.87 -13.82 -8.02
C TRP A 104 29.93 -12.95 -7.34
N LEU A 105 29.56 -12.17 -6.32
CA LEU A 105 30.49 -11.34 -5.54
C LEU A 105 31.59 -12.16 -4.86
N THR A 106 31.25 -13.34 -4.32
CA THR A 106 32.28 -14.21 -3.71
C THR A 106 33.25 -14.77 -4.74
N LEU A 107 32.77 -15.15 -5.93
CA LEU A 107 33.64 -15.65 -7.00
C LEU A 107 34.55 -14.55 -7.53
N ASP A 108 34.00 -13.35 -7.70
CA ASP A 108 34.74 -12.15 -8.13
C ASP A 108 35.81 -11.76 -7.11
N PHE A 109 35.46 -11.73 -5.82
CA PHE A 109 36.40 -11.41 -4.74
C PHE A 109 37.54 -12.43 -4.60
N MET A 110 37.28 -13.70 -4.91
CA MET A 110 38.30 -14.76 -4.89
C MET A 110 39.15 -14.80 -6.17
N ASP A 111 38.92 -13.89 -7.11
CA ASP A 111 39.55 -13.85 -8.45
C ASP A 111 39.44 -15.19 -9.19
N LEU A 112 38.32 -15.90 -8.96
CA LEU A 112 38.03 -17.18 -9.58
C LEU A 112 37.41 -16.93 -10.96
N ASN A 113 38.23 -16.48 -11.91
CA ASN A 113 37.91 -16.31 -13.33
C ASN A 113 37.63 -17.67 -14.01
N SER A 114 36.55 -18.31 -13.58
CA SER A 114 36.17 -19.68 -13.92
C SER A 114 34.82 -19.72 -14.62
N PHE A 115 34.53 -20.84 -15.27
CA PHE A 115 33.20 -21.22 -15.78
C PHE A 115 32.11 -21.26 -14.67
N GLY A 116 32.36 -20.81 -13.43
CA GLY A 116 31.30 -20.56 -12.46
C GLY A 116 30.71 -19.16 -12.58
N GLN A 117 31.55 -18.14 -12.80
CA GLN A 117 31.17 -16.73 -12.64
C GLN A 117 30.17 -16.28 -13.71
N THR A 118 30.43 -16.64 -14.98
CA THR A 118 29.54 -16.30 -16.10
C THR A 118 28.16 -16.96 -15.95
N GLN A 119 28.12 -18.20 -15.47
CA GLN A 119 26.93 -19.03 -15.35
C GLN A 119 26.04 -18.49 -14.24
N VAL A 120 26.65 -18.08 -13.13
CA VAL A 120 25.96 -17.40 -12.03
C VAL A 120 25.41 -16.05 -12.51
N LEU A 121 26.17 -15.28 -13.31
CA LEU A 121 25.69 -14.01 -13.85
C LEU A 121 24.51 -14.19 -14.83
N ILE A 122 24.59 -15.18 -15.73
CA ILE A 122 23.48 -15.53 -16.64
C ILE A 122 22.25 -15.92 -15.83
N LEU A 123 22.41 -16.76 -14.80
CA LEU A 123 21.31 -17.17 -13.93
C LEU A 123 20.72 -15.97 -13.17
N HIS A 124 21.56 -15.08 -12.66
CA HIS A 124 21.14 -13.83 -12.01
C HIS A 124 20.28 -12.98 -12.96
N GLY A 125 20.77 -12.75 -14.18
CA GLY A 125 20.02 -12.03 -15.22
C GLY A 125 18.70 -12.70 -15.58
N ALA A 126 18.66 -14.04 -15.68
CA ALA A 126 17.44 -14.78 -15.98
C ALA A 126 16.38 -14.65 -14.87
N LEU A 127 16.80 -14.58 -13.60
CA LEU A 127 15.91 -14.43 -12.45
C LEU A 127 15.25 -13.03 -12.34
N ILE A 128 15.72 -12.04 -13.11
CA ILE A 128 15.10 -10.72 -13.19
C ILE A 128 13.69 -10.83 -13.80
N ILE A 129 13.49 -11.70 -14.80
CA ILE A 129 12.21 -11.86 -15.50
C ILE A 129 11.06 -12.19 -14.53
N PRO A 130 11.11 -13.29 -13.75
CA PRO A 130 10.03 -13.60 -12.81
C PRO A 130 9.89 -12.53 -11.71
N ALA A 131 10.98 -11.87 -11.31
CA ALA A 131 10.93 -10.79 -10.32
C ALA A 131 10.18 -9.56 -10.85
N LEU A 132 10.45 -9.11 -12.07
CA LEU A 132 9.79 -7.95 -12.69
C LEU A 132 8.31 -8.21 -13.00
N VAL A 133 7.98 -9.40 -13.52
CA VAL A 133 6.58 -9.79 -13.75
C VAL A 133 5.79 -9.71 -12.45
N SER A 134 6.35 -10.24 -11.37
CA SER A 134 5.71 -10.24 -10.05
C SER A 134 5.65 -8.83 -9.44
N LEU A 135 6.68 -8.01 -9.67
CA LEU A 135 6.72 -6.61 -9.25
C LEU A 135 5.60 -5.80 -9.90
N GLY A 136 5.32 -6.01 -11.20
CA GLY A 136 4.22 -5.34 -11.89
C GLY A 136 2.86 -5.58 -11.24
N VAL A 137 2.58 -6.83 -10.84
CA VAL A 137 1.35 -7.19 -10.13
C VAL A 137 1.29 -6.53 -8.74
N LEU A 138 2.40 -6.48 -8.02
CA LEU A 138 2.50 -5.82 -6.71
C LEU A 138 2.34 -4.30 -6.80
N ILE A 139 2.83 -3.66 -7.86
CA ILE A 139 2.65 -2.22 -8.07
C ILE A 139 1.16 -1.88 -8.14
N VAL A 140 0.38 -2.65 -8.90
CA VAL A 140 -1.05 -2.37 -9.08
C VAL A 140 -1.87 -2.70 -7.83
N SER A 141 -1.51 -3.76 -7.11
CA SER A 141 -2.32 -4.28 -6.00
C SER A 141 -1.89 -3.77 -4.62
N HIS A 142 -0.61 -3.51 -4.39
CA HIS A 142 -0.07 -3.19 -3.08
C HIS A 142 0.19 -1.70 -2.85
N ILE A 143 0.64 -0.97 -3.89
CA ILE A 143 0.99 0.45 -3.76
C ILE A 143 -0.23 1.34 -3.48
N PRO A 144 -1.38 1.20 -4.16
CA PRO A 144 -2.57 2.00 -3.87
C PRO A 144 -3.07 1.83 -2.43
N GLU A 145 -3.06 0.59 -1.91
CA GLU A 145 -3.41 0.33 -0.50
C GLU A 145 -2.42 0.98 0.48
N GLY A 146 -1.14 1.04 0.12
CA GLY A 146 -0.09 1.69 0.90
C GLY A 146 -0.20 3.22 0.92
N TRP A 147 -1.02 3.82 0.05
CA TRP A 147 -1.27 5.26 -0.02
C TRP A 147 -2.37 5.74 0.94
N GLU A 148 -3.05 4.86 1.66
CA GLU A 148 -3.98 5.29 2.71
C GLU A 148 -3.24 6.13 3.79
N PRO A 149 -3.82 7.26 4.28
CA PRO A 149 -3.16 8.18 5.21
C PRO A 149 -2.71 7.55 6.54
N THR A 150 -3.28 6.41 6.90
CA THR A 150 -3.01 5.66 8.13
C THR A 150 -1.86 4.66 7.98
N LYS A 151 -1.36 4.43 6.76
CA LYS A 151 -0.36 3.39 6.45
C LYS A 151 1.00 3.98 6.08
N ARG A 152 2.05 3.18 6.25
CA ARG A 152 3.46 3.60 6.35
C ARG A 152 4.11 3.91 4.99
N ARG A 153 3.83 5.10 4.46
CA ARG A 153 4.29 5.57 3.14
C ARG A 153 5.81 5.59 2.95
N LYS A 154 6.58 6.01 3.97
CA LYS A 154 8.05 6.22 3.86
C LYS A 154 8.83 4.96 3.49
N SER A 155 8.54 3.82 4.12
CA SER A 155 9.25 2.57 3.82
C SER A 155 8.89 2.02 2.44
N GLY A 156 7.64 2.22 1.99
CA GLY A 156 7.22 1.84 0.64
C GLY A 156 7.99 2.63 -0.42
N TYR A 157 8.05 3.96 -0.29
CA TYR A 157 8.81 4.81 -1.23
C TYR A 157 10.29 4.45 -1.29
N LEU A 158 10.92 4.24 -0.14
CA LEU A 158 12.33 3.85 -0.10
C LEU A 158 12.56 2.53 -0.85
N LEU A 159 11.73 1.51 -0.59
CA LEU A 159 11.88 0.21 -1.23
C LEU A 159 11.59 0.26 -2.74
N SER A 160 10.58 1.03 -3.16
CA SER A 160 10.31 1.26 -4.59
C SER A 160 11.47 1.95 -5.29
N PHE A 161 12.09 2.95 -4.65
CA PHE A 161 13.26 3.63 -5.20
C PHE A 161 14.47 2.69 -5.32
N ILE A 162 14.74 1.89 -4.28
CA ILE A 162 15.81 0.89 -4.29
C ILE A 162 15.59 -0.13 -5.41
N MET A 163 14.37 -0.66 -5.55
CA MET A 163 14.03 -1.59 -6.63
C MET A 163 14.25 -0.97 -8.01
N LEU A 164 13.80 0.28 -8.20
CA LEU A 164 14.00 0.99 -9.46
C LEU A 164 15.49 1.18 -9.77
N PHE A 165 16.28 1.59 -8.78
CA PHE A 165 17.72 1.74 -8.92
C PHE A 165 18.39 0.43 -9.32
N LEU A 166 18.06 -0.69 -8.65
CA LEU A 166 18.62 -2.01 -8.96
C LEU A 166 18.28 -2.49 -10.38
N VAL A 167 17.04 -2.26 -10.83
CA VAL A 167 16.62 -2.61 -12.19
C VAL A 167 17.40 -1.80 -13.24
N ILE A 168 17.48 -0.48 -13.06
CA ILE A 168 18.16 0.40 -14.03
C ILE A 168 19.66 0.12 -14.03
N SER A 169 20.30 0.07 -12.87
CA SER A 169 21.74 -0.19 -12.77
C SER A 169 22.10 -1.57 -13.29
N GLY A 170 21.32 -2.61 -12.99
CA GLY A 170 21.53 -3.95 -13.52
C GLY A 170 21.36 -4.03 -15.03
N PHE A 171 20.36 -3.33 -15.58
CA PHE A 171 20.17 -3.22 -17.03
C PHE A 171 21.35 -2.53 -17.71
N VAL A 172 21.82 -1.40 -17.17
CA VAL A 172 22.99 -0.69 -17.71
C VAL A 172 24.24 -1.58 -17.65
N LEU A 173 24.54 -2.19 -16.49
CA LEU A 173 25.70 -3.07 -16.33
C LEU A 173 25.67 -4.30 -17.24
N PHE A 174 24.48 -4.74 -17.68
CA PHE A 174 24.35 -5.86 -18.59
C PHE A 174 24.68 -5.50 -20.05
N TYR A 175 24.49 -4.24 -20.45
CA TYR A 175 24.64 -3.80 -21.84
C TYR A 175 25.84 -2.86 -22.08
N GLU A 176 26.34 -2.18 -21.05
CA GLU A 176 27.34 -1.12 -21.17
C GLU A 176 28.60 -1.41 -20.37
N ASP A 177 29.73 -1.50 -21.08
CA ASP A 177 31.07 -1.65 -20.50
C ASP A 177 31.67 -0.34 -19.97
N SER A 178 31.03 0.79 -20.25
CA SER A 178 31.57 2.14 -20.02
C SER A 178 31.47 2.64 -18.57
N PHE A 179 30.54 2.11 -17.77
CA PHE A 179 30.23 2.58 -16.41
C PHE A 179 30.55 1.56 -15.31
N MET A 180 31.55 0.70 -15.53
CA MET A 180 31.65 -0.57 -14.80
C MET A 180 31.94 -0.44 -13.29
N ASN A 181 32.91 0.35 -12.85
CA ASN A 181 33.36 0.23 -11.46
C ASN A 181 32.39 0.85 -10.44
N GLU A 182 32.09 2.15 -10.56
CA GLU A 182 31.26 2.85 -9.56
C GLU A 182 29.81 2.35 -9.55
N LEU A 183 29.25 2.05 -10.73
CA LEU A 183 27.88 1.54 -10.85
C LEU A 183 27.78 0.10 -10.36
N SER A 184 28.77 -0.75 -10.64
CA SER A 184 28.82 -2.13 -10.11
C SER A 184 28.89 -2.14 -8.59
N TYR A 185 29.77 -1.33 -7.98
CA TYR A 185 29.83 -1.21 -6.51
C TYR A 185 28.50 -0.73 -5.93
N SER A 186 27.89 0.29 -6.55
CA SER A 186 26.61 0.85 -6.08
C SER A 186 25.46 -0.15 -6.21
N HIS A 187 25.38 -0.87 -7.33
CA HIS A 187 24.41 -1.95 -7.55
C HIS A 187 24.58 -3.06 -6.51
N SER A 188 25.80 -3.54 -6.34
CA SER A 188 26.16 -4.63 -5.43
C SER A 188 25.85 -4.29 -3.98
N LEU A 189 26.26 -3.10 -3.53
CA LEU A 189 26.00 -2.63 -2.18
C LEU A 189 24.50 -2.47 -1.92
N THR A 190 23.78 -1.89 -2.88
CA THR A 190 22.32 -1.72 -2.76
C THR A 190 21.60 -3.07 -2.74
N GLY A 191 22.03 -4.01 -3.58
CA GLY A 191 21.49 -5.37 -3.64
C GLY A 191 21.71 -6.15 -2.35
N LEU A 192 22.89 -6.01 -1.73
CA LEU A 192 23.22 -6.62 -0.45
C LEU A 192 22.19 -6.26 0.65
N PHE A 193 21.82 -4.99 0.74
CA PHE A 193 20.89 -4.49 1.76
C PHE A 193 19.40 -4.70 1.43
N LEU A 194 19.06 -5.06 0.19
CA LEU A 194 17.66 -5.21 -0.24
C LEU A 194 16.89 -6.22 0.64
N VAL A 195 17.39 -7.44 0.78
CA VAL A 195 16.69 -8.51 1.52
C VAL A 195 16.49 -8.14 3.00
N PRO A 196 17.52 -7.68 3.75
CA PRO A 196 17.33 -7.17 5.11
C PRO A 196 16.25 -6.07 5.23
N LEU A 197 16.22 -5.12 4.29
CA LEU A 197 15.24 -4.04 4.29
C LEU A 197 13.81 -4.55 4.04
N ILE A 198 13.64 -5.56 3.17
CA ILE A 198 12.36 -6.21 2.93
C ILE A 198 11.86 -6.93 4.20
N PHE A 199 12.72 -7.69 4.88
CA PHE A 199 12.35 -8.33 6.15
C PHE A 199 11.95 -7.30 7.21
N TRP A 200 12.67 -6.17 7.28
CA TRP A 200 12.30 -5.07 8.18
C TRP A 200 10.92 -4.49 7.83
N HIS A 201 10.64 -4.27 6.54
CA HIS A 201 9.34 -3.79 6.08
C HIS A 201 8.20 -4.74 6.48
N PHE A 202 8.38 -6.06 6.32
CA PHE A 202 7.39 -7.06 6.72
C PHE A 202 7.20 -7.15 8.25
N LYS A 203 8.26 -7.19 9.04
CA LYS A 203 8.16 -7.28 10.52
C LYS A 203 7.44 -6.08 11.11
N LYS A 204 7.67 -4.90 10.54
CA LYS A 204 6.93 -3.70 10.93
C LYS A 204 5.43 -3.89 10.68
N LYS A 205 5.01 -4.48 9.56
CA LYS A 205 3.59 -4.71 9.23
C LYS A 205 2.87 -5.62 10.25
N SER A 206 3.57 -6.57 10.87
CA SER A 206 2.99 -7.54 11.83
C SER A 206 2.80 -7.00 13.26
N THR A 207 3.36 -5.84 13.59
CA THR A 207 3.39 -5.28 14.96
C THR A 207 2.50 -4.05 15.13
N SER A 208 1.60 -3.80 14.18
CA SER A 208 0.62 -2.71 14.17
C SER A 208 -0.76 -3.25 13.86
#